data_AF-A0A4Y9YNJ8-F1
#
_entry.id   AF-A0A4Y9YNJ8-F1
#
_cell.length_a   1.000
_cell.length_b   1.000
_cell.length_c   1.000
_cell.angle_alpha   90.00
_cell.angle_beta   90.00
_cell.angle_gamma   90.00
#
_symmetry.space_group_name_H-M   'P 1'
#
loop_
_entity.id
_entity.type
_entity.pdbx_description
1 polymer ?
#
loop_
_entity_poly.entity_id
_entity_poly.type
_entity_poly.pdbx_seq_one_letter_code
_entity_poly.pdbx_strand_id
1 'polypeptide(L)'
;MPAYHSSFNEEPDIRQVGNMAVLPIKTKFRGPAPLADYSQADIIDETLDLFRANSLFRNFEIKGPADRLLIVLILFVSDCLAKIGSARTVPNQLEANKMLNTLSVDNLPIPGDATFALNAHYAPPASRADAGTILLPAITVCC
;
A
#
# COMPACT_ATOMS: atom_id res chain seq x y z
N MET A 1 12.26 -14.37 -15.22
CA MET A 1 11.41 -13.19 -15.49
C MET A 1 11.67 -12.18 -14.39
N PRO A 2 11.88 -10.88 -14.72
CA PRO A 2 12.02 -9.82 -13.72
C PRO A 2 10.68 -9.53 -13.01
N ALA A 3 10.73 -8.85 -11.86
CA ALA A 3 9.55 -8.39 -11.15
C ALA A 3 8.80 -7.31 -11.96
N TYR A 4 7.50 -7.18 -11.70
CA TYR A 4 6.65 -6.19 -12.38
C TYR A 4 6.66 -4.88 -11.60
N HIS A 5 6.99 -3.79 -12.29
CA HIS A 5 7.05 -2.43 -11.74
C HIS A 5 5.75 -1.70 -11.98
N SER A 6 5.51 -0.64 -11.20
CA SER A 6 4.35 0.21 -11.38
C SER A 6 4.48 1.05 -12.65
N SER A 7 3.40 1.11 -13.42
CA SER A 7 3.27 1.95 -14.62
C SER A 7 3.27 3.45 -14.27
N PHE A 8 2.88 3.79 -13.04
CA PHE A 8 2.88 5.15 -12.52
C PHE A 8 4.28 5.73 -12.28
N ASN A 9 5.36 4.97 -12.47
CA ASN A 9 6.71 5.55 -12.45
C ASN A 9 6.98 6.47 -13.65
N GLU A 10 6.22 6.35 -14.73
CA GLU A 10 6.38 7.16 -15.95
C GLU A 10 5.67 8.51 -15.88
N GLU A 11 4.78 8.70 -14.89
CA GLU A 11 4.02 9.93 -14.71
C GLU A 11 4.92 11.06 -14.15
N PRO A 12 5.08 12.19 -14.87
CA PRO A 12 5.85 13.33 -14.39
C PRO A 12 5.13 14.06 -13.25
N ASP A 13 5.89 14.73 -12.38
CA ASP A 13 5.38 15.62 -11.32
C ASP A 13 4.46 14.99 -10.26
N ILE A 14 4.60 13.68 -10.00
CA ILE A 14 3.93 13.05 -8.87
C ILE A 14 4.41 13.65 -7.55
N ARG A 15 3.47 14.12 -6.72
CA ARG A 15 3.75 14.54 -5.35
C ARG A 15 4.39 13.37 -4.58
N GLN A 16 5.52 13.64 -3.92
CA GLN A 16 6.20 12.64 -3.11
C GLN A 16 6.18 13.02 -1.63
N VAL A 17 6.11 12.01 -0.78
CA VAL A 17 6.29 12.13 0.66
C VAL A 17 7.47 11.25 1.06
N GLY A 18 8.52 11.87 1.59
CA GLY A 18 9.81 11.20 1.74
C GLY A 18 10.37 10.82 0.36
N ASN A 19 10.37 9.53 0.05
CA ASN A 19 10.75 8.99 -1.27
C ASN A 19 9.66 8.11 -1.90
N MET A 20 8.44 8.13 -1.35
CA MET A 20 7.28 7.42 -1.87
C MET A 20 6.40 8.35 -2.70
N ALA A 21 5.81 7.82 -3.76
CA ALA A 21 4.81 8.54 -4.55
C ALA A 21 3.48 8.65 -3.79
N VAL A 22 2.82 9.81 -3.90
CA VAL A 22 1.44 10.03 -3.47
C VAL A 22 0.57 10.06 -4.72
N LEU A 23 0.01 8.90 -5.06
CA LEU A 23 -0.83 8.73 -6.23
C LEU A 23 -2.31 8.97 -5.89
N PRO A 24 -3.10 9.43 -6.87
CA PRO A 24 -4.55 9.48 -6.74
C PRO A 24 -5.12 8.07 -6.53
N ILE A 25 -6.05 7.89 -5.59
CA ILE A 25 -6.71 6.60 -5.33
C ILE A 25 -8.22 6.73 -5.31
N LYS A 26 -8.93 5.65 -5.66
CA LYS A 26 -10.39 5.59 -5.59
C LYS A 26 -10.81 5.24 -4.17
N THR A 27 -11.08 6.25 -3.37
CA THR A 27 -11.47 6.05 -1.97
C THR A 27 -12.72 6.84 -1.60
N LYS A 28 -13.55 6.24 -0.74
CA LYS A 28 -14.67 6.93 -0.07
C LYS A 28 -14.23 7.57 1.25
N PHE A 29 -13.02 7.26 1.71
CA PHE A 29 -12.46 7.76 2.96
C PHE A 29 -11.77 9.10 2.75
N ARG A 30 -11.93 10.01 3.71
CA ARG A 30 -11.26 11.30 3.64
C ARG A 30 -9.78 11.11 3.94
N GLY A 31 -8.93 11.65 3.08
CA GLY A 31 -7.51 11.66 3.29
C GLY A 31 -6.77 12.68 2.42
N PRO A 32 -5.46 12.83 2.66
CA PRO A 32 -4.61 13.80 1.96
C PRO A 32 -4.18 13.36 0.55
N ALA A 33 -4.49 12.12 0.15
CA ALA A 33 -4.26 11.65 -1.20
C ALA A 33 -5.29 12.29 -2.17
N PRO A 34 -4.89 12.64 -3.40
CA PRO A 34 -5.83 13.10 -4.41
C PRO A 34 -6.90 12.04 -4.68
N LEU A 35 -8.14 12.45 -4.93
CA LEU A 35 -9.18 11.53 -5.35
C LEU A 35 -8.98 11.22 -6.84
N ALA A 36 -8.81 9.94 -7.17
CA ALA A 36 -8.79 9.49 -8.55
C ALA A 36 -10.21 9.53 -9.16
N ASP A 37 -10.30 9.67 -10.48
CA ASP A 37 -11.53 9.40 -11.19
C ASP A 37 -11.84 7.90 -11.13
N TYR A 38 -13.09 7.54 -10.85
CA TYR A 38 -13.55 6.15 -10.81
C TYR A 38 -13.43 5.45 -12.17
N SER A 39 -13.30 6.21 -13.26
CA SER A 39 -13.12 5.70 -14.62
C SER A 39 -11.70 5.19 -14.91
N GLN A 40 -10.71 5.57 -14.09
CA GLN A 40 -9.30 5.21 -14.29
C GLN A 40 -8.86 4.10 -13.33
N ALA A 41 -7.87 3.32 -13.76
CA ALA A 41 -7.19 2.35 -12.89
C ALA A 41 -6.33 3.11 -11.87
N ASP A 42 -6.33 2.66 -10.63
CA ASP A 42 -5.48 3.23 -9.58
C ASP A 42 -4.34 2.28 -9.19
N ILE A 43 -3.45 2.76 -8.32
CA ILE A 43 -2.33 1.95 -7.82
C ILE A 43 -2.80 0.75 -6.99
N ILE A 44 -4.01 0.76 -6.44
CA ILE A 44 -4.55 -0.35 -5.66
C ILE A 44 -4.93 -1.49 -6.60
N ASP A 45 -5.64 -1.18 -7.69
CA ASP A 45 -5.97 -2.16 -8.74
C ASP A 45 -4.69 -2.78 -9.32
N GLU A 46 -3.70 -1.94 -9.68
CA GLU A 46 -2.41 -2.40 -10.18
C GLU A 46 -1.71 -3.29 -9.14
N THR A 47 -1.78 -2.93 -7.85
CA THR A 47 -1.20 -3.76 -6.80
C THR A 47 -1.86 -5.14 -6.72
N LEU A 48 -3.20 -5.22 -6.75
CA LEU A 48 -3.92 -6.49 -6.65
C LEU A 48 -3.64 -7.40 -7.85
N ASP A 49 -3.52 -6.83 -9.04
CA ASP A 49 -3.18 -7.58 -10.26
C ASP A 49 -1.72 -8.08 -10.21
N LEU A 50 -0.79 -7.23 -9.78
CA LEU A 50 0.62 -7.57 -9.69
C LEU A 50 0.97 -8.42 -8.46
N PHE A 51 0.12 -8.42 -7.42
CA PHE A 51 0.34 -9.11 -6.15
C PHE A 51 0.69 -10.59 -6.36
N ARG A 52 -0.07 -11.29 -7.21
CA ARG A 52 0.09 -12.74 -7.42
C ARG A 52 1.43 -13.08 -8.08
N ALA A 53 1.89 -12.25 -9.01
CA ALA A 53 3.16 -12.43 -9.69
C ALA A 53 4.33 -11.99 -8.79
N ASN A 54 4.22 -10.82 -8.16
CA ASN A 54 5.28 -10.22 -7.35
C ASN A 54 5.53 -10.94 -6.02
N SER A 55 4.51 -11.62 -5.45
CA SER A 55 4.68 -12.41 -4.22
C SER A 55 5.59 -13.64 -4.39
N LEU A 56 5.86 -14.07 -5.63
CA LEU A 56 6.77 -15.20 -5.90
C LEU A 56 8.25 -14.77 -5.98
N PHE A 57 8.52 -13.47 -6.12
CA PHE A 57 9.87 -12.95 -6.27
C PHE A 57 10.44 -12.55 -4.91
N ARG A 58 11.68 -12.99 -4.65
CA ARG A 58 12.41 -12.67 -3.41
C ARG A 58 13.15 -11.33 -3.47
N ASN A 59 13.42 -10.84 -4.67
CA ASN A 59 14.17 -9.61 -4.90
C ASN A 59 13.31 -8.69 -5.77
N PHE A 60 13.18 -7.44 -5.34
CA PHE A 60 12.51 -6.38 -6.09
C PHE A 60 13.47 -5.20 -6.23
N GLU A 61 13.83 -4.84 -7.46
CA GLU A 61 14.65 -3.67 -7.73
C GLU A 61 13.76 -2.43 -7.76
N ILE A 62 14.09 -1.40 -6.99
CA ILE A 62 13.28 -0.19 -6.91
C ILE A 62 13.71 0.76 -8.02
N LYS A 63 12.88 0.96 -9.06
CA LYS A 63 13.19 1.89 -10.17
C LYS A 63 12.67 3.30 -9.93
N GLY A 64 11.58 3.45 -9.19
CA GLY A 64 10.96 4.75 -8.97
C GLY A 64 10.16 4.87 -7.66
N PRO A 65 9.56 6.05 -7.43
CA PRO A 65 8.80 6.31 -6.22
C PRO A 65 7.45 5.56 -6.17
N ALA A 66 6.86 5.19 -7.31
CA ALA A 66 5.62 4.40 -7.36
C ALA A 66 5.88 2.93 -7.00
N ASP A 67 7.05 2.39 -7.37
CA ASP A 67 7.47 1.04 -6.94
C ASP A 67 7.55 0.91 -5.41
N ARG A 68 8.01 1.96 -4.73
CA ARG A 68 8.05 1.97 -3.26
C ARG A 68 6.65 1.89 -2.66
N LEU A 69 5.70 2.61 -3.25
CA LEU A 69 4.31 2.51 -2.84
C LEU A 69 3.74 1.11 -3.12
N LEU A 70 4.02 0.55 -4.31
CA LEU A 70 3.60 -0.80 -4.71
C LEU A 70 4.08 -1.87 -3.73
N ILE A 71 5.36 -1.83 -3.32
CA ILE A 71 5.91 -2.80 -2.35
C ILE A 71 5.18 -2.70 -1.01
N VAL A 72 4.95 -1.49 -0.49
CA VAL A 72 4.23 -1.31 0.78
C VAL A 72 2.81 -1.85 0.69
N LEU A 73 2.12 -1.62 -0.42
CA LEU A 73 0.79 -2.16 -0.66
C LEU A 73 0.79 -3.70 -0.77
N ILE A 74 1.77 -4.31 -1.43
CA ILE A 74 1.91 -5.78 -1.52
C ILE A 74 2.14 -6.40 -0.14
N LEU A 75 2.99 -5.79 0.69
CA LEU A 75 3.21 -6.23 2.08
C LEU A 75 1.92 -6.11 2.89
N PHE A 76 1.20 -5.01 2.72
CA PHE A 76 -0.08 -4.81 3.40
C PHE A 76 -1.14 -5.83 2.99
N VAL A 77 -1.28 -6.13 1.69
CA VAL A 77 -2.18 -7.19 1.21
C VAL A 77 -1.76 -8.55 1.80
N SER A 78 -0.47 -8.82 1.94
CA SER A 78 0.03 -10.03 2.60
C SER A 78 -0.40 -10.10 4.07
N ASP A 79 -0.31 -8.98 4.80
CA ASP A 79 -0.75 -8.89 6.19
C ASP A 79 -2.27 -9.04 6.33
N CYS A 80 -3.05 -8.47 5.41
CA CYS A 80 -4.50 -8.67 5.33
C CYS A 80 -4.85 -10.15 5.17
N LEU A 81 -4.18 -10.85 4.24
CA LEU A 81 -4.37 -12.27 4.01
C LEU A 81 -3.91 -13.11 5.20
N ALA A 82 -2.79 -12.76 5.84
CA ALA A 82 -2.30 -13.42 7.05
C ALA A 82 -3.29 -13.24 8.21
N LYS A 83 -3.88 -12.06 8.36
CA LYS A 83 -4.89 -11.77 9.38
C LYS A 83 -6.16 -12.60 9.16
N ILE A 84 -6.66 -12.67 7.93
CA ILE A 84 -7.81 -13.53 7.58
C ILE A 84 -7.47 -15.01 7.77
N GLY A 85 -6.27 -15.44 7.35
CA GLY A 85 -5.79 -16.81 7.48
C GLY A 85 -5.47 -17.25 8.92
N SER A 86 -5.28 -16.29 9.84
CA SER A 86 -5.10 -16.58 11.27
C SER A 86 -6.39 -17.02 11.97
N ALA A 87 -7.55 -16.78 11.34
CA ALA A 87 -8.83 -17.22 11.88
C ALA A 87 -8.93 -18.75 11.84
N ARG A 88 -9.45 -19.34 12.92
CA ARG A 88 -9.63 -20.80 13.06
C ARG A 88 -10.57 -21.40 12.01
N THR A 89 -11.50 -20.59 11.52
CA THR A 89 -12.50 -20.93 10.51
C THR A 89 -12.48 -19.83 9.46
N VAL A 90 -12.74 -20.18 8.19
CA VAL A 90 -12.83 -19.19 7.10
C VAL A 90 -13.93 -18.18 7.47
N PRO A 91 -13.58 -16.91 7.74
CA PRO A 91 -14.55 -15.93 8.18
C PRO A 91 -15.52 -15.60 7.04
N ASN A 92 -16.77 -15.31 7.37
CA ASN A 92 -17.71 -14.83 6.36
C ASN A 92 -17.34 -13.39 5.93
N GLN A 93 -17.84 -12.92 4.79
CA GLN A 93 -17.47 -11.60 4.22
C GLN A 93 -17.60 -10.46 5.23
N LEU A 94 -18.65 -10.47 6.05
CA LEU A 94 -18.87 -9.45 7.09
C LEU A 94 -17.81 -9.50 8.21
N GLU A 95 -17.38 -10.68 8.60
CA GLU A 95 -16.35 -10.87 9.64
C GLU A 95 -14.98 -10.49 9.11
N ALA A 96 -14.66 -10.90 7.88
CA ALA A 96 -13.45 -10.48 7.18
C ALA A 96 -13.37 -8.95 7.08
N ASN A 97 -14.47 -8.29 6.68
CA ASN A 97 -14.53 -6.82 6.64
C ASN A 97 -14.27 -6.19 8.01
N LYS A 98 -14.82 -6.73 9.10
CA LYS A 98 -14.55 -6.22 10.46
C LYS A 98 -13.09 -6.41 10.87
N MET A 99 -12.50 -7.55 10.54
CA MET A 99 -11.09 -7.84 10.85
C MET A 99 -10.15 -6.90 10.09
N LEU A 100 -10.42 -6.69 8.79
CA LEU A 100 -9.65 -5.77 7.94
C LEU A 100 -9.83 -4.31 8.36
N ASN A 101 -11.05 -3.89 8.71
CA ASN A 101 -11.30 -2.55 9.26
C ASN A 101 -10.57 -2.32 10.60
N THR A 102 -10.41 -3.37 11.41
CA THR A 102 -9.62 -3.27 12.64
C THR A 102 -8.14 -3.13 12.31
N LEU A 103 -7.65 -3.90 11.32
CA LEU A 103 -6.26 -3.85 10.87
C LEU A 103 -5.90 -2.50 10.23
N SER A 104 -6.81 -1.86 9.50
CA SER A 104 -6.56 -0.56 8.88
C SER A 104 -6.42 0.58 9.88
N VAL A 105 -7.06 0.46 11.05
CA VAL A 105 -6.92 1.43 12.16
C VAL A 105 -5.72 1.10 13.04
N ASP A 106 -5.20 -0.12 12.98
CA ASP A 106 -4.04 -0.55 13.76
C ASP A 106 -2.77 0.17 13.30
N ASN A 107 -1.76 0.25 14.18
CA ASN A 107 -0.52 0.98 13.87
C ASN A 107 0.27 0.24 12.78
N LEU A 108 0.07 0.68 11.54
CA LEU A 108 0.87 0.25 10.41
C LEU A 108 2.30 0.79 10.53
N PRO A 109 3.32 -0.06 10.38
CA PRO A 109 4.71 0.38 10.46
C PRO A 109 4.99 1.36 9.31
N ILE A 110 5.34 2.59 9.68
CA ILE A 110 5.70 3.64 8.74
C ILE A 110 7.22 3.67 8.53
N PRO A 111 7.70 4.12 7.35
CA PRO A 111 9.10 4.44 7.15
C PRO A 111 9.64 5.34 8.28
N GLY A 112 10.70 4.91 8.95
CA GLY A 112 11.29 5.58 10.11
C GLY A 112 10.94 4.94 11.46
N ASP A 113 9.97 4.02 11.52
CA ASP A 113 9.68 3.24 12.73
C ASP A 113 10.63 2.05 12.85
N ALA A 114 10.98 1.65 14.08
CA ALA A 114 11.89 0.53 14.34
C ALA A 114 11.32 -0.82 13.88
N THR A 115 9.99 -0.90 13.75
CA THR A 115 9.24 -2.07 13.28
C THR A 115 9.24 -2.20 11.75
N PHE A 116 9.62 -1.15 11.01
CA PHE A 116 9.63 -1.15 9.55
C PHE A 116 10.91 -1.80 9.00
N ALA A 117 10.79 -3.04 8.53
CA ALA A 117 11.92 -3.85 8.07
C ALA A 117 12.70 -3.25 6.88
N LEU A 118 12.10 -2.34 6.12
CA LEU A 118 12.68 -1.79 4.89
C LEU A 118 13.24 -0.37 5.04
N ASN A 119 13.55 0.09 6.25
CA ASN A 119 14.04 1.46 6.49
C ASN A 119 15.25 1.89 5.64
N ALA A 120 16.10 0.96 5.20
CA ALA A 120 17.24 1.27 4.34
C ALA A 120 16.84 1.82 2.94
N HIS A 121 15.62 1.52 2.48
CA HIS A 121 15.14 1.91 1.15
C HIS A 121 14.06 2.99 1.17
N TYR A 122 13.56 3.37 2.36
CA TYR A 122 12.47 4.32 2.53
C TYR A 122 12.92 5.51 3.37
N ALA A 123 12.61 6.71 2.88
CA ALA A 123 12.88 7.93 3.62
C ALA A 123 11.75 8.17 4.63
N PRO A 124 12.09 8.53 5.89
CA PRO A 124 11.07 8.86 6.88
C PRO A 124 10.27 10.10 6.43
N PRO A 125 8.96 10.17 6.76
CA PRO A 125 8.17 11.35 6.49
C PRO A 125 8.67 12.53 7.32
N ALA A 126 8.69 13.73 6.72
CA ALA A 126 9.15 14.95 7.39
C ALA A 126 8.18 15.43 8.50
N SER A 127 6.90 15.06 8.41
CA SER A 127 5.88 15.45 9.38
C SER A 127 4.89 14.31 9.68
N ARG A 128 4.13 14.45 10.78
CA ARG A 128 3.03 13.51 11.10
C ARG A 128 1.89 13.57 10.07
N ALA A 129 1.67 14.71 9.43
CA ALA A 129 0.66 14.87 8.38
C ALA A 129 1.04 14.06 7.13
N ASP A 130 2.34 14.04 6.83
CA ASP A 130 2.93 13.26 5.75
C ASP A 130 2.87 11.75 6.03
N ALA A 131 3.09 11.33 7.28
CA ALA A 131 2.93 9.93 7.69
C ALA A 131 1.50 9.41 7.43
N GLY A 132 0.47 10.22 7.75
CA GLY A 132 -0.92 9.87 7.45
C GLY A 132 -1.24 9.78 5.96
N THR A 133 -0.45 10.44 5.11
CA THR A 133 -0.60 10.37 3.65
C THR A 133 -0.13 9.04 3.08
N ILE A 134 0.94 8.47 3.65
CA ILE A 134 1.48 7.16 3.24
C ILE A 134 0.54 6.00 3.63
N LEU A 135 -0.18 6.13 4.76
CA LEU A 135 -1.03 5.06 5.28
C LEU A 135 -2.42 4.98 4.63
N LEU A 136 -2.88 6.06 3.99
CA LEU A 136 -4.23 6.13 3.42
C LEU A 136 -4.53 5.07 2.33
N PRO A 137 -3.60 4.76 1.41
CA PRO A 137 -3.80 3.70 0.42
C PRO A 137 -4.01 2.35 1.09
N ALA A 138 -3.20 1.99 2.09
CA ALA A 138 -3.36 0.76 2.86
C ALA A 138 -4.73 0.70 3.56
N ILE A 139 -5.16 1.80 4.19
CA ILE A 139 -6.49 1.88 4.82
C ILE A 139 -7.61 1.62 3.80
N THR A 140 -7.46 2.13 2.57
CA THR A 140 -8.45 1.97 1.50
C THR A 140 -8.52 0.53 0.98
N VAL A 141 -7.40 -0.22 0.98
CA VAL A 141 -7.39 -1.65 0.57
C VAL A 141 -8.28 -2.52 1.48
N CYS A 142 -8.45 -2.15 2.75
CA CYS A 142 -9.23 -2.93 3.72
C CYS A 142 -10.75 -2.73 3.68
N CYS A 143 -11.26 -1.77 2.92
CA CYS A 143 -12.65 -1.30 2.99
C CYS A 143 -13.38 -1.38 1.65
#